data_AF-A0A9P4NYK0-F1
#
_entry.id   AF-A0A9P4NYK0-F1
#
_cell.length_a   1.000
_cell.length_b   1.000
_cell.length_c   1.000
_cell.angle_alpha   90.00
_cell.angle_beta   90.00
_cell.angle_gamma   90.00
#
_symmetry.space_group_name_H-M   'P 1'
#
loop_
_entity.id
_entity.type
_entity.pdbx_description
1 polymer ?
#
loop_
_entity_poly.entity_id
_entity_poly.type
_entity_poly.pdbx_seq_one_letter_code
_entity_poly.pdbx_strand_id
1 'polypeptide(L)'
;MPNLPLSTTLSAMSALTLTDSNGHSNGSGNGASIVQDPIVEAWERYKILKQSEDSKNKLIEELIFRYEYVTAQCKKAEEELRRDQQFYHNFHAAKAQLEADNNHLREAIMRDPFVLVLLDGDGMIFHDQLLNDAKNGGRQAANLLHDSTKKFVAELLEGQALPPNIRIVSRMYANLEGLANTCHKAGIVPSMEHIVEFTRGFTSGQVLFDFIDVGSGKDRADEKISETLKTHVNDVHCLQIFFGCSHDNGHTRLLEKYMYDNEARGKITLLEGVPFEKELEALMATSPFQRAKFGNLFREKKIVLGQTQLPSWTALNETTLRSVNGGGNGNGTSMSSPLTRVQSPADSLSSRTNSVVINSYASRAAKAPETPETPPSSTRMKPASPAISSAKATSSTTVPRNRKGQRVDADIPKYDKPEVDRVKKMKMCNVHYLRNECPYGDKCTHKHDYKPNKYDIEWLKVVARMAACRFGAACDDAKCIYGHRCQAPERMDKSKFTKDGGKTCIFGTECVFPPEMHNMDCVVVRTFKV
;
A
#
# COMPACT_ATOMS: atom_id res chain seq x y z
N MET A 1 -2.47 -27.74 -5.32
CA MET A 1 -1.99 -28.93 -6.04
C MET A 1 -1.32 -28.44 -7.32
N PRO A 2 -0.11 -28.89 -7.67
CA PRO A 2 0.19 -30.29 -7.95
C PRO A 2 0.85 -31.07 -6.80
N ASN A 3 1.06 -32.37 -7.04
CA ASN A 3 1.53 -33.38 -6.08
C ASN A 3 3.02 -33.24 -5.73
N LEU A 4 3.36 -33.57 -4.48
CA LEU A 4 4.70 -33.97 -4.06
C LEU A 4 4.61 -35.35 -3.38
N PRO A 5 5.48 -36.31 -3.71
CA PRO A 5 5.40 -37.67 -3.18
C PRO A 5 6.01 -37.78 -1.78
N LEU A 6 5.34 -38.53 -0.90
CA LEU A 6 5.88 -38.95 0.39
C LEU A 6 6.97 -40.01 0.18
N SER A 7 8.24 -39.60 0.21
CA SER A 7 9.37 -40.52 0.29
C SER A 7 9.64 -40.90 1.74
N THR A 8 9.17 -42.08 2.15
CA THR A 8 9.38 -42.61 3.50
C THR A 8 10.52 -43.63 3.47
N THR A 9 11.77 -43.20 3.60
CA THR A 9 12.94 -44.09 3.68
C THR A 9 13.35 -44.35 5.12
N LEU A 10 12.63 -45.25 5.79
CA LEU A 10 13.02 -45.83 7.08
C LEU A 10 13.59 -47.24 6.83
N SER A 11 14.89 -47.32 6.52
CA SER A 11 15.64 -48.58 6.46
C SER A 11 17.15 -48.34 6.38
N ALA A 12 17.86 -48.58 7.49
CA ALA A 12 19.27 -48.97 7.52
C ALA A 12 19.75 -49.23 8.97
N MET A 13 19.36 -50.36 9.59
CA MET A 13 20.14 -50.97 10.67
C MET A 13 19.92 -52.49 10.71
N SER A 14 20.85 -53.24 10.14
CA SER A 14 21.10 -54.67 10.40
C SER A 14 22.42 -55.12 9.78
N ALA A 15 22.93 -56.26 10.24
CA ALA A 15 24.14 -56.95 9.79
C ALA A 15 25.50 -56.30 10.15
N LEU A 16 25.87 -56.39 11.43
CA LEU A 16 27.27 -56.69 11.79
C LEU A 16 27.47 -58.20 11.66
N THR A 17 28.11 -58.63 10.58
CA THR A 17 28.49 -60.04 10.37
C THR A 17 29.74 -60.38 11.15
N LEU A 18 29.61 -61.17 12.20
CA LEU A 18 30.74 -61.91 12.80
C LEU A 18 31.05 -63.12 11.93
N THR A 19 32.21 -63.13 11.28
CA THR A 19 32.74 -64.30 10.59
C THR A 19 33.69 -65.05 11.50
N ASP A 20 33.21 -66.15 12.09
CA ASP A 20 34.11 -67.18 12.63
C ASP A 20 34.80 -67.91 11.47
N SER A 21 36.13 -67.96 11.49
CA SER A 21 36.90 -68.86 10.64
C SER A 21 38.06 -69.44 11.43
N ASN A 22 37.82 -70.63 11.98
CA ASN A 22 38.76 -71.41 12.77
C ASN A 22 39.83 -72.05 11.85
N GLY A 23 41.11 -71.94 12.19
CA GLY A 23 42.23 -72.45 11.37
C GLY A 23 43.29 -73.14 12.22
N HIS A 24 43.34 -74.48 12.14
CA HIS A 24 44.37 -75.29 12.81
C HIS A 24 45.64 -75.43 11.94
N SER A 25 46.83 -75.34 12.54
CA SER A 25 47.87 -76.40 12.44
C SER A 25 49.18 -76.09 13.22
N ASN A 26 49.48 -76.96 14.20
CA ASN A 26 50.79 -77.46 14.66
C ASN A 26 52.07 -76.57 14.78
N GLY A 27 52.73 -76.69 15.93
CA GLY A 27 54.18 -77.00 15.94
C GLY A 27 55.00 -76.50 17.15
N SER A 28 55.46 -77.43 18.00
CA SER A 28 56.47 -77.28 19.08
C SER A 28 56.21 -76.23 20.17
N GLY A 29 56.22 -76.52 21.48
CA GLY A 29 56.66 -77.72 22.18
C GLY A 29 57.91 -77.44 23.02
N ASN A 30 57.74 -77.06 24.30
CA ASN A 30 58.71 -77.34 25.35
C ASN A 30 58.16 -77.18 26.78
N GLY A 31 58.51 -78.18 27.60
CA GLY A 31 58.35 -78.34 29.05
C GLY A 31 57.83 -77.20 29.93
N ALA A 32 56.67 -77.44 30.54
CA ALA A 32 56.55 -77.58 32.01
C ALA A 32 55.11 -77.96 32.38
N SER A 33 54.89 -79.21 32.81
CA SER A 33 53.62 -79.60 33.45
C SER A 33 53.56 -79.02 34.86
N ILE A 34 53.21 -77.74 34.95
CA ILE A 34 52.59 -77.21 36.16
C ILE A 34 51.25 -77.95 36.27
N VAL A 35 51.15 -78.85 37.26
CA VAL A 35 49.87 -79.41 37.66
C VAL A 35 49.08 -78.27 38.28
N GLN A 36 48.33 -77.54 37.46
CA GLN A 36 47.36 -76.57 37.95
C GLN A 36 46.31 -77.35 38.73
N ASP A 37 46.11 -76.96 39.99
CA ASP A 37 45.11 -77.56 40.86
C ASP A 37 43.73 -77.50 40.17
N PRO A 38 43.07 -78.65 39.91
CA PRO A 38 41.76 -78.68 39.25
C PRO A 38 40.71 -77.82 39.95
N ILE A 39 40.86 -77.59 41.26
CA ILE A 39 39.99 -76.72 42.06
C ILE A 39 40.24 -75.25 41.66
N VAL A 40 41.49 -74.83 41.51
CA VAL A 40 41.86 -73.46 41.08
C VAL A 40 41.40 -73.19 39.65
N GLU A 41 41.55 -74.16 38.75
CA GLU A 41 41.08 -74.05 37.36
C GLU A 41 39.54 -73.94 37.27
N ALA A 42 38.82 -74.69 38.11
CA ALA A 42 37.36 -74.60 38.19
C ALA A 42 36.90 -73.23 38.73
N TRP A 43 37.59 -72.67 39.73
CA TRP A 43 37.29 -71.33 40.27
C TRP A 43 37.53 -70.21 39.25
N GLU A 44 38.60 -70.27 38.46
CA GLU A 44 38.85 -69.25 37.43
C GLU A 44 37.82 -69.35 36.29
N ARG A 45 37.41 -70.56 35.89
CA ARG A 45 36.29 -70.76 34.94
C ARG A 45 34.96 -70.21 35.48
N TYR A 46 34.64 -70.44 36.75
CA TYR A 46 33.45 -69.85 37.40
C TYR A 46 33.49 -68.32 37.41
N LYS A 47 34.65 -67.73 37.69
CA LYS A 47 34.86 -66.27 37.69
C LYS A 47 34.67 -65.66 36.29
N ILE A 48 35.15 -66.32 35.23
CA ILE A 48 34.92 -65.90 33.84
C ILE A 48 33.43 -65.99 33.48
N LEU A 49 32.74 -67.09 33.85
CA LEU A 49 31.30 -67.25 33.63
C LEU A 49 30.51 -66.16 34.36
N LYS A 50 30.85 -65.86 35.61
CA LYS A 50 30.22 -64.79 36.38
C LYS A 50 30.44 -63.42 35.72
N GLN A 51 31.65 -63.10 35.27
CA GLN A 51 31.92 -61.86 34.52
C GLN A 51 31.13 -61.79 33.20
N SER A 52 30.91 -62.92 32.53
CA SER A 52 30.04 -63.00 31.34
C SER A 52 28.58 -62.68 31.69
N GLU A 53 28.03 -63.29 32.75
CA GLU A 53 26.67 -62.99 33.24
C GLU A 53 26.53 -61.51 33.67
N ASP A 54 27.46 -60.99 34.46
CA ASP A 54 27.48 -59.57 34.87
C ASP A 54 27.53 -58.62 33.65
N SER A 55 28.18 -59.03 32.56
CA SER A 55 28.27 -58.26 31.31
C SER A 55 26.98 -58.34 30.49
N LYS A 56 26.34 -59.51 30.43
CA LYS A 56 25.01 -59.69 29.79
C LYS A 56 23.95 -58.87 30.53
N ASN A 57 23.95 -58.91 31.86
CA ASN A 57 22.98 -58.17 32.67
C ASN A 57 23.07 -56.65 32.43
N LYS A 58 24.29 -56.09 32.40
CA LYS A 58 24.52 -54.68 32.05
C LYS A 58 24.02 -54.33 30.64
N LEU A 59 24.23 -55.20 29.66
CA LEU A 59 23.71 -55.00 28.31
C LEU A 59 22.18 -55.05 28.27
N ILE A 60 21.55 -55.96 29.02
CA ILE A 60 20.08 -56.06 29.14
C ILE A 60 19.51 -54.80 29.80
N GLU A 61 20.09 -54.34 30.90
CA GLU A 61 19.74 -53.07 31.56
C GLU A 61 19.86 -51.88 30.60
N GLU A 62 20.98 -51.77 29.87
CA GLU A 62 21.18 -50.70 28.88
C GLU A 62 20.14 -50.76 27.75
N LEU A 63 19.81 -51.95 27.25
CA LEU A 63 18.79 -52.12 26.22
C LEU A 63 17.39 -51.74 26.73
N ILE A 64 17.04 -52.05 27.99
CA ILE A 64 15.79 -51.64 28.63
C ILE A 64 15.74 -50.11 28.73
N PHE A 65 16.77 -49.46 29.28
CA PHE A 65 16.80 -47.99 29.39
C PHE A 65 16.73 -47.30 28.01
N ARG A 66 17.41 -47.84 26.99
CA ARG A 66 17.31 -47.33 25.61
C ARG A 66 15.91 -47.52 25.03
N TYR A 67 15.26 -48.66 25.29
CA TYR A 67 13.89 -48.93 24.83
C TYR A 67 12.86 -47.99 25.49
N GLU A 68 12.96 -47.77 26.81
CA GLU A 68 12.14 -46.79 27.53
C GLU A 68 12.33 -45.38 26.97
N TYR A 69 13.58 -44.96 26.77
CA TYR A 69 13.91 -43.65 26.21
C TYR A 69 13.34 -43.46 24.80
N VAL A 70 13.53 -44.42 23.89
CA VAL A 70 12.99 -44.35 22.53
C VAL A 70 11.47 -44.35 22.55
N THR A 71 10.84 -45.18 23.38
CA THR A 71 9.37 -45.22 23.53
C THR A 71 8.81 -43.89 24.03
N ALA A 72 9.48 -43.23 24.97
CA ALA A 72 9.10 -41.90 25.44
C ALA A 72 9.24 -40.83 24.34
N GLN A 73 10.30 -40.89 23.53
CA GLN A 73 10.49 -39.96 22.40
C GLN A 73 9.47 -40.19 21.28
N CYS A 74 9.11 -41.44 20.97
CA CYS A 74 8.05 -41.75 20.01
C CYS A 74 6.71 -41.14 20.44
N LYS A 75 6.29 -41.33 21.70
CA LYS A 75 5.06 -40.73 22.25
C LYS A 75 5.08 -39.21 22.18
N LYS A 76 6.20 -38.57 22.50
CA LYS A 76 6.35 -37.10 22.39
C LYS A 76 6.20 -36.62 20.94
N ALA A 77 6.81 -37.32 19.99
CA ALA A 77 6.71 -37.02 18.56
C ALA A 77 5.28 -37.22 18.01
N GLU A 78 4.55 -38.25 18.48
CA GLU A 78 3.14 -38.48 18.15
C GLU A 78 2.24 -37.35 18.67
N GLU A 79 2.46 -36.87 19.90
CA GLU A 79 1.73 -35.74 20.47
C GLU A 79 2.04 -34.39 19.78
N GLU A 80 3.28 -34.20 19.32
CA GLU A 80 3.68 -33.06 18.49
C GLU A 80 2.99 -33.12 17.12
N LEU A 81 3.10 -34.25 16.40
CA LEU A 81 2.45 -34.46 15.11
C LEU A 81 0.92 -34.27 15.18
N ARG A 82 0.27 -34.77 16.24
CA ARG A 82 -1.18 -34.60 16.44
C ARG A 82 -1.58 -33.14 16.66
N ARG A 83 -0.75 -32.35 17.37
CA ARG A 83 -0.97 -30.91 17.55
C ARG A 83 -0.80 -30.16 16.25
N ASP A 84 0.24 -30.49 15.48
CA ASP A 84 0.50 -29.89 14.17
C ASP A 84 -0.64 -30.20 13.18
N GLN A 85 -1.11 -31.45 13.11
CA GLN A 85 -2.26 -31.83 12.29
C GLN A 85 -3.53 -31.02 12.63
N GLN A 86 -3.83 -30.85 13.92
CA GLN A 86 -4.97 -30.02 14.35
C GLN A 86 -4.76 -28.54 13.99
N PHE A 87 -3.53 -28.02 14.14
CA PHE A 87 -3.20 -26.66 13.74
C PHE A 87 -3.36 -26.44 12.23
N TYR A 88 -2.85 -27.34 11.40
CA TYR A 88 -3.01 -27.28 9.94
C TYR A 88 -4.48 -27.33 9.53
N HIS A 89 -5.29 -28.22 10.13
CA HIS A 89 -6.72 -28.28 9.85
C HIS A 89 -7.43 -26.97 10.19
N ASN A 90 -7.20 -26.43 11.39
CA ASN A 90 -7.78 -25.17 11.84
C ASN A 90 -7.32 -23.98 10.99
N PHE A 91 -6.04 -23.94 10.61
CA PHE A 91 -5.47 -22.91 9.73
C PHE A 91 -6.09 -22.95 8.34
N HIS A 92 -6.27 -24.13 7.75
CA HIS A 92 -6.92 -24.29 6.45
C HIS A 92 -8.40 -23.88 6.49
N ALA A 93 -9.13 -24.23 7.55
CA ALA A 93 -10.51 -23.80 7.74
C ALA A 93 -10.62 -22.27 7.89
N ALA A 94 -9.79 -21.66 8.74
CA ALA A 94 -9.76 -20.21 8.93
C ALA A 94 -9.35 -19.47 7.64
N LYS A 95 -8.38 -20.00 6.89
CA LYS A 95 -7.99 -19.46 5.59
C LYS A 95 -9.15 -19.52 4.59
N ALA A 96 -9.82 -20.66 4.47
CA ALA A 96 -10.94 -20.82 3.55
C ALA A 96 -12.11 -19.87 3.89
N GLN A 97 -12.39 -19.65 5.19
CA GLN A 97 -13.37 -18.67 5.63
C GLN A 97 -12.96 -17.25 5.23
N LEU A 98 -11.70 -16.84 5.48
CA LEU A 98 -11.21 -15.52 5.09
C LEU A 98 -11.23 -15.30 3.56
N GLU A 99 -10.95 -16.33 2.77
CA GLU A 99 -11.07 -16.28 1.30
C GLU A 99 -12.54 -16.13 0.86
N ALA A 100 -13.48 -16.83 1.52
CA ALA A 100 -14.91 -16.69 1.27
C ALA A 100 -15.44 -15.29 1.67
N ASP A 101 -15.07 -14.80 2.85
CA ASP A 101 -15.43 -13.46 3.34
C ASP A 101 -14.90 -12.36 2.41
N ASN A 102 -13.66 -12.51 1.91
CA ASN A 102 -13.06 -11.53 1.01
C ASN A 102 -13.74 -11.51 -0.36
N ASN A 103 -14.16 -12.68 -0.88
CA ASN A 103 -14.96 -12.76 -2.10
C ASN A 103 -16.35 -12.16 -1.89
N HIS A 104 -17.03 -12.45 -0.78
CA HIS A 104 -18.33 -11.87 -0.45
C HIS A 104 -18.28 -10.33 -0.34
N LEU A 105 -17.23 -9.78 0.29
CA LEU A 105 -17.01 -8.33 0.35
C LEU A 105 -16.76 -7.72 -1.03
N ARG A 106 -16.00 -8.39 -1.92
CA ARG A 106 -15.82 -7.95 -3.31
C ARG A 106 -17.14 -7.96 -4.09
N GLU A 107 -17.93 -9.02 -3.98
CA GLU A 107 -19.25 -9.11 -4.60
C GLU A 107 -20.20 -8.03 -4.09
N ALA A 108 -20.17 -7.72 -2.79
CA ALA A 108 -20.96 -6.64 -2.20
C ALA A 108 -20.58 -5.25 -2.74
N ILE A 109 -19.27 -4.96 -2.86
CA ILE A 109 -18.77 -3.70 -3.46
C ILE A 109 -19.11 -3.62 -4.96
N MET A 110 -18.97 -4.74 -5.69
CA MET A 110 -19.26 -4.81 -7.13
C MET A 110 -20.74 -5.00 -7.47
N ARG A 111 -21.65 -4.89 -6.48
CA ARG A 111 -23.08 -5.14 -6.67
C ARG A 111 -23.78 -4.10 -7.54
N ASP A 112 -23.41 -2.83 -7.41
CA ASP A 112 -24.10 -1.73 -8.09
C ASP A 112 -23.14 -0.58 -8.53
N PRO A 113 -22.05 -0.91 -9.26
CA PRO A 113 -21.05 0.06 -9.67
C PRO A 113 -21.60 1.05 -10.71
N PHE A 114 -21.01 2.24 -10.73
CA PHE A 114 -21.39 3.30 -11.64
C PHE A 114 -20.19 4.07 -12.19
N VAL A 115 -20.42 4.74 -13.31
CA VAL A 115 -19.52 5.72 -13.93
C VAL A 115 -20.16 7.09 -13.75
N LEU A 116 -19.36 8.07 -13.38
CA LEU A 116 -19.80 9.45 -13.20
C LEU A 116 -19.29 10.32 -14.34
N VAL A 117 -20.13 11.21 -14.86
CA VAL A 117 -19.76 12.22 -15.85
C VAL A 117 -20.07 13.59 -15.26
N LEU A 118 -19.04 14.37 -14.97
CA LEU A 118 -19.15 15.74 -14.49
C LEU A 118 -18.81 16.67 -15.65
N LEU A 119 -19.75 17.55 -16.01
CA LEU A 119 -19.57 18.51 -17.10
C LEU A 119 -19.69 19.94 -16.54
N ASP A 120 -18.67 20.74 -16.80
CA ASP A 120 -18.74 22.19 -16.65
C ASP A 120 -19.37 22.80 -17.90
N GLY A 121 -20.67 23.09 -17.81
CA GLY A 121 -21.49 23.54 -18.91
C GLY A 121 -21.33 25.01 -19.28
N ASP A 122 -20.50 25.78 -18.56
CA ASP A 122 -20.16 27.14 -18.97
C ASP A 122 -19.15 27.13 -20.15
N GLY A 123 -18.51 25.98 -20.45
CA GLY A 123 -17.66 25.81 -21.64
C GLY A 123 -17.59 24.42 -22.28
N MET A 124 -18.14 23.36 -21.66
CA MET A 124 -18.45 22.08 -22.34
C MET A 124 -19.73 22.21 -23.18
N ILE A 125 -19.70 23.10 -24.17
CA ILE A 125 -20.89 23.45 -24.96
C ILE A 125 -21.16 22.37 -26.01
N PHE A 126 -22.39 21.83 -26.08
CA PHE A 126 -22.78 20.87 -27.11
C PHE A 126 -22.77 21.48 -28.52
N HIS A 127 -22.59 20.62 -29.52
CA HIS A 127 -22.55 21.04 -30.92
C HIS A 127 -23.85 21.72 -31.38
N ASP A 128 -23.70 22.75 -32.22
CA ASP A 128 -24.74 23.68 -32.68
C ASP A 128 -26.02 23.00 -33.17
N GLN A 129 -25.92 21.90 -33.92
CA GLN A 129 -27.07 21.12 -34.40
C GLN A 129 -27.90 20.53 -33.25
N LEU A 130 -27.24 20.02 -32.20
CA LEU A 130 -27.90 19.49 -31.01
C LEU A 130 -28.59 20.61 -30.21
N LEU A 131 -27.96 21.78 -30.09
CA LEU A 131 -28.56 22.93 -29.41
C LEU A 131 -29.74 23.51 -30.19
N ASN A 132 -29.65 23.56 -31.52
CA ASN A 132 -30.68 24.12 -32.40
C ASN A 132 -31.89 23.19 -32.59
N ASP A 133 -31.75 21.87 -32.41
CA ASP A 133 -32.87 20.90 -32.37
C ASP A 133 -33.53 20.80 -30.97
N ALA A 134 -33.20 21.75 -30.07
CA ALA A 134 -33.85 21.97 -28.78
C ALA A 134 -34.06 20.65 -27.99
N LYS A 135 -35.30 20.30 -27.66
CA LYS A 135 -35.63 19.10 -26.86
C LYS A 135 -35.16 17.79 -27.48
N ASN A 136 -35.25 17.66 -28.79
CA ASN A 136 -34.85 16.45 -29.50
C ASN A 136 -33.33 16.33 -29.51
N GLY A 137 -32.62 17.43 -29.83
CA GLY A 137 -31.17 17.49 -29.77
C GLY A 137 -30.61 17.30 -28.36
N GLY A 138 -31.32 17.76 -27.31
CA GLY A 138 -30.99 17.47 -25.91
C GLY A 138 -31.05 15.98 -25.60
N ARG A 139 -32.13 15.30 -26.01
CA ARG A 139 -32.27 13.85 -25.86
C ARG A 139 -31.20 13.09 -26.66
N GLN A 140 -30.89 13.55 -27.87
CA GLN A 140 -29.83 12.99 -28.70
C GLN A 140 -28.45 13.17 -28.04
N ALA A 141 -28.16 14.33 -27.48
CA ALA A 141 -26.91 14.61 -26.76
C ALA A 141 -26.74 13.70 -25.53
N ALA A 142 -27.80 13.47 -24.76
CA ALA A 142 -27.78 12.53 -23.63
C ALA A 142 -27.46 11.09 -24.09
N ASN A 143 -28.09 10.62 -25.17
CA ASN A 143 -27.81 9.29 -25.74
C ASN A 143 -26.37 9.18 -26.26
N LEU A 144 -25.91 10.16 -27.05
CA LEU A 144 -24.54 10.19 -27.59
C LEU A 144 -23.49 10.21 -26.48
N LEU A 145 -23.72 10.97 -25.40
CA LEU A 145 -22.85 10.99 -24.23
C LEU A 145 -22.84 9.63 -23.51
N HIS A 146 -24.02 9.07 -23.23
CA HIS A 146 -24.17 7.75 -22.61
C HIS A 146 -23.41 6.66 -23.40
N ASP A 147 -23.64 6.58 -24.71
CA ASP A 147 -23.06 5.53 -25.54
C ASP A 147 -21.55 5.71 -25.73
N SER A 148 -21.08 6.95 -25.85
CA SER A 148 -19.64 7.26 -25.91
C SER A 148 -18.93 6.92 -24.60
N THR A 149 -19.51 7.28 -23.45
CA THR A 149 -19.00 6.91 -22.13
C THR A 149 -19.01 5.40 -21.94
N LYS A 150 -20.10 4.70 -22.29
CA LYS A 150 -20.22 3.24 -22.19
C LYS A 150 -19.15 2.53 -23.01
N LYS A 151 -18.94 2.97 -24.26
CA LYS A 151 -17.91 2.43 -25.15
C LYS A 151 -16.51 2.64 -24.58
N PHE A 152 -16.18 3.88 -24.18
CA PHE A 152 -14.86 4.21 -23.64
C PHE A 152 -14.53 3.40 -22.38
N VAL A 153 -15.50 3.21 -21.48
CA VAL A 153 -15.30 2.42 -20.24
C VAL A 153 -15.09 0.94 -20.54
N ALA A 154 -15.81 0.37 -21.52
CA ALA A 154 -15.61 -1.00 -21.94
C ALA A 154 -14.22 -1.25 -22.54
N GLU A 155 -13.68 -0.28 -23.28
CA GLU A 155 -12.31 -0.31 -23.83
C GLU A 155 -11.25 -0.08 -22.73
N LEU A 156 -11.46 0.90 -21.82
CA LEU A 156 -10.52 1.24 -20.75
C LEU A 156 -10.33 0.12 -19.73
N LEU A 157 -11.40 -0.61 -19.43
CA LEU A 157 -11.44 -1.64 -18.39
C LEU A 157 -11.53 -3.06 -18.98
N GLU A 158 -11.07 -3.24 -20.23
CA GLU A 158 -11.01 -4.55 -20.89
C GLU A 158 -10.24 -5.56 -20.02
N GLY A 159 -10.77 -6.79 -19.93
CA GLY A 159 -10.22 -7.85 -19.08
C GLY A 159 -10.61 -7.78 -17.60
N GLN A 160 -11.33 -6.73 -17.15
CA GLN A 160 -11.96 -6.72 -15.82
C GLN A 160 -13.33 -7.40 -15.85
N ALA A 161 -13.68 -8.10 -14.77
CA ALA A 161 -14.99 -8.74 -14.61
C ALA A 161 -16.06 -7.70 -14.22
N LEU A 162 -16.53 -6.95 -15.21
CA LEU A 162 -17.53 -5.90 -15.04
C LEU A 162 -18.96 -6.44 -15.16
N PRO A 163 -19.94 -5.91 -14.39
CA PRO A 163 -21.35 -6.19 -14.61
C PRO A 163 -21.81 -5.74 -16.01
N PRO A 164 -22.75 -6.46 -16.67
CA PRO A 164 -23.20 -6.15 -18.03
C PRO A 164 -23.92 -4.80 -18.15
N ASN A 165 -24.47 -4.28 -17.05
CA ASN A 165 -25.26 -3.04 -16.98
C ASN A 165 -24.65 -2.07 -15.95
N ILE A 166 -23.48 -1.51 -16.26
CA ILE A 166 -22.90 -0.40 -15.47
C ILE A 166 -23.81 0.83 -15.60
N ARG A 167 -24.16 1.45 -14.48
CA ARG A 167 -24.94 2.70 -14.49
C ARG A 167 -24.04 3.88 -14.88
N ILE A 168 -24.53 4.77 -15.74
CA ILE A 168 -23.84 6.02 -16.07
C ILE A 168 -24.67 7.17 -15.48
N VAL A 169 -24.08 7.92 -14.55
CA VAL A 169 -24.66 9.11 -13.93
C VAL A 169 -24.01 10.33 -14.58
N SER A 170 -24.78 11.28 -15.09
CA SER A 170 -24.26 12.54 -15.62
C SER A 170 -24.80 13.73 -14.85
N ARG A 171 -23.92 14.68 -14.51
CA ARG A 171 -24.29 15.98 -13.94
C ARG A 171 -23.58 17.07 -14.70
N MET A 172 -24.37 17.87 -15.41
CA MET A 172 -23.91 19.09 -16.05
C MET A 172 -24.32 20.28 -15.20
N TYR A 173 -23.36 21.14 -14.84
CA TYR A 173 -23.63 22.35 -14.07
C TYR A 173 -23.35 23.56 -14.97
N ALA A 174 -24.30 24.49 -15.07
CA ALA A 174 -24.15 25.69 -15.88
C ALA A 174 -25.03 26.82 -15.35
N ASN A 175 -24.71 28.06 -15.69
CA ASN A 175 -25.67 29.17 -15.58
C ASN A 175 -26.60 29.13 -16.81
N LEU A 176 -27.81 28.59 -16.66
CA LEU A 176 -28.72 28.35 -17.79
C LEU A 176 -29.08 29.64 -18.55
N GLU A 177 -29.38 30.72 -17.82
CA GLU A 177 -29.69 32.02 -18.41
C GLU A 177 -28.49 32.59 -19.20
N GLY A 178 -27.29 32.51 -18.61
CA GLY A 178 -26.04 32.95 -19.22
C GLY A 178 -25.71 32.18 -20.51
N LEU A 179 -25.81 30.85 -20.45
CA LEU A 179 -25.62 29.96 -21.60
C LEU A 179 -26.64 30.25 -22.71
N ALA A 180 -27.93 30.33 -22.37
CA ALA A 180 -28.99 30.57 -23.35
C ALA A 180 -28.84 31.92 -24.07
N ASN A 181 -28.52 32.98 -23.32
CA ASN A 181 -28.26 34.32 -23.85
C ASN A 181 -27.03 34.32 -24.78
N THR A 182 -25.98 33.59 -24.42
CA THR A 182 -24.74 33.45 -25.19
C THR A 182 -24.98 32.70 -26.51
N CYS A 183 -25.68 31.56 -26.46
CA CYS A 183 -26.03 30.80 -27.67
C CYS A 183 -26.93 31.59 -28.63
N HIS A 184 -27.90 32.34 -28.10
CA HIS A 184 -28.79 33.15 -28.93
C HIS A 184 -28.06 34.33 -29.59
N LYS A 185 -27.26 35.10 -28.83
CA LYS A 185 -26.45 36.22 -29.38
C LYS A 185 -25.40 35.78 -30.39
N ALA A 186 -24.91 34.55 -30.30
CA ALA A 186 -23.99 33.95 -31.26
C ALA A 186 -24.68 33.42 -32.52
N GLY A 187 -26.00 33.48 -32.63
CA GLY A 187 -26.75 32.94 -33.77
C GLY A 187 -26.77 31.41 -33.86
N ILE A 188 -26.44 30.72 -32.76
CA ILE A 188 -26.43 29.25 -32.68
C ILE A 188 -27.87 28.71 -32.55
N VAL A 189 -28.73 29.46 -31.86
CA VAL A 189 -30.16 29.13 -31.67
C VAL A 189 -31.04 30.37 -31.92
N PRO A 190 -32.25 30.19 -32.49
CA PRO A 190 -33.13 31.31 -32.83
C PRO A 190 -33.78 31.97 -31.61
N SER A 191 -33.84 31.30 -30.46
CA SER A 191 -34.31 31.88 -29.19
C SER A 191 -33.70 31.19 -27.97
N MET A 192 -33.69 31.87 -26.82
CA MET A 192 -33.22 31.31 -25.55
C MET A 192 -34.03 30.07 -25.11
N GLU A 193 -35.31 29.97 -25.48
CA GLU A 193 -36.16 28.81 -25.16
C GLU A 193 -35.65 27.51 -25.79
N HIS A 194 -34.89 27.56 -26.89
CA HIS A 194 -34.28 26.35 -27.48
C HIS A 194 -33.30 25.68 -26.51
N ILE A 195 -32.56 26.47 -25.73
CA ILE A 195 -31.65 25.95 -24.71
C ILE A 195 -32.44 25.43 -23.49
N VAL A 196 -33.54 26.08 -23.10
CA VAL A 196 -34.43 25.59 -22.03
C VAL A 196 -35.10 24.25 -22.42
N GLU A 197 -35.56 24.12 -23.66
CA GLU A 197 -36.07 22.85 -24.17
C GLU A 197 -34.95 21.81 -24.33
N PHE A 198 -33.73 22.21 -24.73
CA PHE A 198 -32.56 21.34 -24.77
C PHE A 198 -32.24 20.74 -23.39
N THR A 199 -32.22 21.52 -22.31
CA THR A 199 -31.95 20.98 -20.97
C THR A 199 -33.04 20.03 -20.50
N ARG A 200 -34.31 20.34 -20.78
CA ARG A 200 -35.44 19.39 -20.58
C ARG A 200 -35.26 18.11 -21.40
N GLY A 201 -34.77 18.23 -22.62
CA GLY A 201 -34.46 17.11 -23.51
C GLY A 201 -33.33 16.22 -22.99
N PHE A 202 -32.24 16.83 -22.54
CA PHE A 202 -31.07 16.16 -21.96
C PHE A 202 -31.42 15.41 -20.67
N THR A 203 -32.04 16.10 -19.71
CA THR A 203 -32.45 15.52 -18.43
C THR A 203 -33.51 14.41 -18.58
N SER A 204 -34.35 14.47 -19.63
CA SER A 204 -35.31 13.39 -19.94
C SER A 204 -34.80 12.36 -20.95
N GLY A 205 -33.55 12.47 -21.41
CA GLY A 205 -32.97 11.56 -22.39
C GLY A 205 -32.41 10.28 -21.76
N GLN A 206 -31.88 10.38 -20.53
CA GLN A 206 -31.31 9.27 -19.77
C GLN A 206 -31.69 9.41 -18.30
N VAL A 207 -32.05 8.30 -17.64
CA VAL A 207 -32.70 8.30 -16.31
C VAL A 207 -31.83 8.89 -15.19
N LEU A 208 -30.50 8.89 -15.35
CA LEU A 208 -29.52 9.34 -14.36
C LEU A 208 -28.72 10.56 -14.86
N PHE A 209 -29.27 11.32 -15.79
CA PHE A 209 -28.63 12.50 -16.38
C PHE A 209 -29.35 13.76 -15.91
N ASP A 210 -28.63 14.66 -15.24
CA ASP A 210 -29.14 15.92 -14.71
C ASP A 210 -28.46 17.11 -15.39
N PHE A 211 -29.25 18.02 -15.96
CA PHE A 211 -28.82 19.39 -16.20
C PHE A 211 -29.20 20.27 -15.00
N ILE A 212 -28.21 20.84 -14.33
CA ILE A 212 -28.36 21.56 -13.07
C ILE A 212 -28.04 23.04 -13.30
N ASP A 213 -29.08 23.87 -13.33
CA ASP A 213 -28.91 25.32 -13.32
C ASP A 213 -28.37 25.79 -11.96
N VAL A 214 -27.21 26.44 -11.97
CA VAL A 214 -26.60 27.04 -10.77
C VAL A 214 -26.91 28.54 -10.63
N GLY A 215 -27.61 29.10 -11.63
CA GLY A 215 -27.94 30.51 -11.76
C GLY A 215 -26.71 31.41 -11.90
N SER A 216 -26.95 32.72 -11.91
CA SER A 216 -25.87 33.72 -12.02
C SER A 216 -24.94 33.73 -10.80
N GLY A 217 -23.64 33.60 -11.03
CA GLY A 217 -22.59 33.83 -10.04
C GLY A 217 -21.26 33.27 -10.52
N LYS A 218 -20.15 33.90 -10.14
CA LYS A 218 -18.81 33.39 -10.44
C LYS A 218 -18.56 32.10 -9.64
N ASP A 219 -17.81 31.16 -10.21
CA ASP A 219 -17.27 29.95 -9.56
C ASP A 219 -18.32 28.94 -9.02
N ARG A 220 -19.62 29.15 -9.28
CA ARG A 220 -20.73 28.33 -8.74
C ARG A 220 -20.82 26.92 -9.32
N ALA A 221 -20.53 26.77 -10.61
CA ALA A 221 -20.42 25.46 -11.25
C ALA A 221 -19.18 24.74 -10.71
N ASP A 222 -18.06 25.45 -10.69
CA ASP A 222 -16.73 25.00 -10.29
C ASP A 222 -16.74 24.41 -8.87
N GLU A 223 -17.34 25.10 -7.90
CA GLU A 223 -17.48 24.62 -6.51
C GLU A 223 -18.25 23.29 -6.44
N LYS A 224 -19.41 23.21 -7.11
CA LYS A 224 -20.25 21.99 -7.13
C LYS A 224 -19.54 20.83 -7.82
N ILE A 225 -18.90 21.09 -8.95
CA ILE A 225 -18.11 20.10 -9.71
C ILE A 225 -16.93 19.61 -8.86
N SER A 226 -16.24 20.54 -8.19
CA SER A 226 -15.07 20.24 -7.36
C SER A 226 -15.40 19.38 -6.14
N GLU A 227 -16.46 19.70 -5.39
CA GLU A 227 -16.89 18.88 -4.26
C GLU A 227 -17.51 17.54 -4.70
N THR A 228 -18.20 17.51 -5.86
CA THR A 228 -18.72 16.26 -6.42
C THR A 228 -17.57 15.33 -6.83
N LEU A 229 -16.48 15.83 -7.43
CA LEU A 229 -15.29 15.04 -7.73
C LEU A 229 -14.66 14.47 -6.45
N LYS A 230 -14.41 15.31 -5.45
CA LYS A 230 -13.81 14.91 -4.16
C LYS A 230 -14.62 13.82 -3.45
N THR A 231 -15.95 13.88 -3.56
CA THR A 231 -16.87 12.92 -2.95
C THR A 231 -16.74 11.53 -3.58
N HIS A 232 -16.69 11.44 -4.92
CA HIS A 232 -16.78 10.17 -5.64
C HIS A 232 -15.43 9.57 -6.05
N VAL A 233 -14.33 10.34 -6.08
CA VAL A 233 -13.01 9.81 -6.45
C VAL A 233 -12.55 8.67 -5.54
N ASN A 234 -12.91 8.72 -4.25
CA ASN A 234 -12.63 7.69 -3.26
C ASN A 234 -13.80 6.71 -3.03
N ASP A 235 -14.91 6.84 -3.79
CA ASP A 235 -16.01 5.87 -3.73
C ASP A 235 -15.59 4.59 -4.46
N VAL A 236 -15.69 3.46 -3.74
CA VAL A 236 -15.33 2.12 -4.24
C VAL A 236 -16.32 1.59 -5.29
N HIS A 237 -17.54 2.15 -5.35
CA HIS A 237 -18.54 1.81 -6.37
C HIS A 237 -18.39 2.67 -7.63
N CYS A 238 -17.68 3.80 -7.56
CA CYS A 238 -17.40 4.66 -8.69
C CYS A 238 -16.20 4.11 -9.47
N LEU A 239 -16.45 3.53 -10.64
CA LEU A 239 -15.43 2.88 -11.47
C LEU A 239 -14.57 3.89 -12.24
N GLN A 240 -15.20 4.93 -12.78
CA GLN A 240 -14.54 5.98 -13.55
C GLN A 240 -15.31 7.30 -13.42
N ILE A 241 -14.58 8.42 -13.45
CA ILE A 241 -15.10 9.77 -13.47
C ILE A 241 -14.62 10.46 -14.75
N PHE A 242 -15.54 10.79 -15.64
CA PHE A 242 -15.28 11.69 -16.76
C PHE A 242 -15.43 13.13 -16.26
N PHE A 243 -14.40 13.93 -16.45
CA PHE A 243 -14.31 15.29 -15.94
C PHE A 243 -14.15 16.26 -17.13
N GLY A 244 -15.28 16.78 -17.60
CA GLY A 244 -15.36 17.73 -18.70
C GLY A 244 -15.17 19.15 -18.22
N CYS A 245 -13.92 19.61 -18.23
CA CYS A 245 -13.53 20.94 -17.76
C CYS A 245 -12.49 21.62 -18.69
N SER A 246 -12.38 21.19 -19.94
CA SER A 246 -11.20 21.47 -20.78
C SER A 246 -10.92 22.96 -21.04
N HIS A 247 -11.92 23.82 -20.84
CA HIS A 247 -11.88 25.23 -21.15
C HIS A 247 -11.42 26.15 -20.00
N ASP A 248 -11.23 25.64 -18.78
CA ASP A 248 -10.89 26.39 -17.58
C ASP A 248 -9.66 25.84 -16.83
N ASN A 249 -8.77 26.75 -16.38
CA ASN A 249 -7.59 26.42 -15.58
C ASN A 249 -7.85 26.42 -14.06
N GLY A 250 -8.98 26.93 -13.58
CA GLY A 250 -9.37 26.91 -12.17
C GLY A 250 -9.36 25.49 -11.58
N HIS A 251 -9.71 24.49 -12.39
CA HIS A 251 -9.65 23.08 -12.02
C HIS A 251 -8.24 22.47 -11.93
N THR A 252 -7.19 23.11 -12.48
CA THR A 252 -5.81 22.56 -12.46
C THR A 252 -5.35 22.24 -11.04
N ARG A 253 -5.55 23.17 -10.09
CA ARG A 253 -5.18 22.99 -8.66
C ARG A 253 -5.98 21.93 -7.91
N LEU A 254 -7.14 21.53 -8.44
CA LEU A 254 -7.89 20.39 -7.92
C LEU A 254 -7.27 19.09 -8.39
N LEU A 255 -6.96 19.00 -9.68
CA LEU A 255 -6.37 17.82 -10.33
C LEU A 255 -4.92 17.55 -9.85
N GLU A 256 -4.14 18.61 -9.58
CA GLU A 256 -2.80 18.52 -8.97
C GLU A 256 -2.76 17.63 -7.72
N LYS A 257 -3.82 17.65 -6.89
CA LYS A 257 -3.91 16.87 -5.65
C LYS A 257 -3.93 15.36 -5.89
N TYR A 258 -4.38 14.94 -7.07
CA TYR A 258 -4.50 13.54 -7.45
C TYR A 258 -3.33 13.04 -8.31
N MET A 259 -2.42 13.90 -8.77
CA MET A 259 -1.31 13.52 -9.68
C MET A 259 -0.47 12.33 -9.17
N TYR A 260 -0.24 12.26 -7.86
CA TYR A 260 0.62 11.25 -7.21
C TYR A 260 -0.17 10.07 -6.63
N ASP A 261 -1.50 10.14 -6.65
CA ASP A 261 -2.39 9.06 -6.25
C ASP A 261 -2.76 8.27 -7.51
N ASN A 262 -2.13 7.09 -7.68
CA ASN A 262 -2.33 6.28 -8.87
C ASN A 262 -3.75 5.72 -8.99
N GLU A 263 -4.46 5.51 -7.88
CA GLU A 263 -5.82 4.97 -7.88
C GLU A 263 -6.81 6.08 -8.26
N ALA A 264 -6.74 7.23 -7.58
CA ALA A 264 -7.55 8.40 -7.90
C ALA A 264 -7.30 8.92 -9.33
N ARG A 265 -6.02 9.00 -9.76
CA ARG A 265 -5.65 9.43 -11.12
C ARG A 265 -6.11 8.43 -12.18
N GLY A 266 -6.04 7.13 -11.91
CA GLY A 266 -6.54 6.09 -12.82
C GLY A 266 -8.04 6.21 -13.05
N LYS A 267 -8.80 6.54 -11.99
CA LYS A 267 -10.25 6.76 -12.01
C LYS A 267 -10.68 8.04 -12.73
N ILE A 268 -9.80 9.02 -12.97
CA ILE A 268 -10.15 10.29 -13.60
C ILE A 268 -9.77 10.29 -15.10
N THR A 269 -10.78 10.42 -15.96
CA THR A 269 -10.64 10.70 -17.39
C THR A 269 -11.01 12.16 -17.66
N LEU A 270 -10.08 12.95 -18.17
CA LEU A 270 -10.34 14.32 -18.59
C LEU A 270 -11.03 14.30 -19.96
N LEU A 271 -12.19 14.96 -20.07
CA LEU A 271 -13.03 14.96 -21.25
C LEU A 271 -12.90 16.28 -22.02
N GLU A 272 -12.44 16.19 -23.27
CA GLU A 272 -12.22 17.32 -24.17
C GLU A 272 -13.52 17.72 -24.89
N GLY A 273 -13.89 19.00 -24.80
CA GLY A 273 -14.86 19.64 -25.68
C GLY A 273 -14.15 20.56 -26.66
N VAL A 274 -13.79 21.76 -26.18
CA VAL A 274 -12.75 22.59 -26.78
C VAL A 274 -11.36 22.06 -26.38
N PRO A 275 -10.28 22.33 -27.15
CA PRO A 275 -8.92 21.98 -26.75
C PRO A 275 -8.58 22.46 -25.33
N PHE A 276 -7.82 21.64 -24.60
CA PHE A 276 -7.45 21.92 -23.22
C PHE A 276 -6.68 23.25 -23.08
N GLU A 277 -7.02 24.01 -22.05
CA GLU A 277 -6.26 25.21 -21.67
C GLU A 277 -4.83 24.87 -21.23
N LYS A 278 -3.93 25.87 -21.35
CA LYS A 278 -2.48 25.65 -21.27
C LYS A 278 -1.99 25.06 -19.94
N GLU A 279 -2.62 25.38 -18.81
CA GLU A 279 -2.18 24.84 -17.52
C GLU A 279 -2.64 23.39 -17.35
N LEU A 280 -3.84 23.04 -17.83
CA LEU A 280 -4.31 21.65 -17.90
C LEU A 280 -3.44 20.80 -18.84
N GLU A 281 -3.05 21.31 -20.03
CA GLU A 281 -2.17 20.56 -20.93
C GLU A 281 -0.76 20.38 -20.34
N ALA A 282 -0.23 21.39 -19.64
CA ALA A 282 1.05 21.28 -18.91
C ALA A 282 0.96 20.28 -17.73
N LEU A 283 -0.19 20.24 -17.03
CA LEU A 283 -0.46 19.24 -15.99
C LEU A 283 -0.47 17.82 -16.59
N MET A 284 -1.15 17.62 -17.71
CA MET A 284 -1.20 16.32 -18.40
C MET A 284 0.15 15.89 -18.99
N ALA A 285 0.98 16.85 -19.42
CA ALA A 285 2.35 16.58 -19.86
C ALA A 285 3.28 16.13 -18.71
N THR A 286 2.97 16.49 -17.46
CA THR A 286 3.75 16.11 -16.27
C THR A 286 3.17 14.91 -15.51
N SER A 287 1.86 14.66 -15.62
CA SER A 287 1.22 13.45 -15.10
C SER A 287 0.12 12.95 -16.06
N PRO A 288 0.22 11.72 -16.59
CA PRO A 288 -0.73 11.22 -17.57
C PRO A 288 -2.08 10.86 -16.91
N PHE A 289 -2.99 11.80 -16.89
CA PHE A 289 -4.42 11.53 -16.76
C PHE A 289 -4.93 10.85 -18.04
N GLN A 290 -5.97 10.02 -17.91
CA GLN A 290 -6.65 9.50 -19.10
C GLN A 290 -7.36 10.65 -19.83
N ARG A 291 -7.41 10.59 -21.17
CA ARG A 291 -8.07 11.60 -22.00
C ARG A 291 -9.15 10.95 -22.87
N ALA A 292 -10.29 11.64 -23.00
CA ALA A 292 -11.37 11.26 -23.90
C ALA A 292 -11.82 12.46 -24.74
N LYS A 293 -12.21 12.22 -25.99
CA LYS A 293 -12.90 13.18 -26.84
C LYS A 293 -14.05 12.47 -27.56
N PHE A 294 -15.28 12.92 -27.35
CA PHE A 294 -16.48 12.25 -27.86
C PHE A 294 -16.95 12.80 -29.21
N GLY A 295 -16.04 12.76 -30.20
CA GLY A 295 -16.31 13.19 -31.57
C GLY A 295 -16.96 14.56 -31.64
N ASN A 296 -18.12 14.65 -32.32
CA ASN A 296 -18.86 15.88 -32.56
C ASN A 296 -19.94 16.17 -31.48
N LEU A 297 -19.84 15.59 -30.28
CA LEU A 297 -20.81 15.85 -29.19
C LEU A 297 -20.71 17.30 -28.70
N PHE A 298 -19.49 17.79 -28.51
CA PHE A 298 -19.19 19.15 -28.05
C PHE A 298 -18.61 20.01 -29.17
N ARG A 299 -18.69 21.33 -29.02
CA ARG A 299 -18.03 22.29 -29.92
C ARG A 299 -16.52 22.25 -29.72
N GLU A 300 -15.78 22.15 -30.82
CA GLU A 300 -14.31 22.27 -30.81
C GLU A 300 -13.81 23.71 -30.62
N LYS A 301 -14.71 24.70 -30.68
CA LYS A 301 -14.37 26.14 -30.59
C LYS A 301 -15.28 26.87 -29.61
N LYS A 302 -14.67 27.66 -28.71
CA LYS A 302 -15.36 28.59 -27.80
C LYS A 302 -16.30 29.52 -28.58
N ILE A 303 -17.40 29.94 -27.97
CA ILE A 303 -18.32 30.91 -28.57
C ILE A 303 -17.66 32.29 -28.55
N VAL A 304 -17.58 32.96 -29.70
CA VAL A 304 -17.05 34.32 -29.82
C VAL A 304 -18.18 35.26 -30.21
N LEU A 305 -18.58 36.12 -29.28
CA LEU A 305 -19.58 37.17 -29.53
C LEU A 305 -18.91 38.33 -30.29
N GLY A 306 -19.45 38.69 -31.46
CA GLY A 306 -18.99 39.86 -32.23
C GLY A 306 -18.62 39.60 -33.70
N GLN A 307 -18.60 38.35 -34.17
CA GLN A 307 -18.57 38.05 -35.60
C GLN A 307 -19.96 37.69 -36.10
N THR A 308 -20.65 38.63 -36.74
CA THR A 308 -21.88 38.37 -37.49
C THR A 308 -21.56 37.60 -38.77
N GLN A 309 -21.27 36.31 -38.65
CA GLN A 309 -21.53 35.40 -39.75
C GLN A 309 -23.04 35.15 -39.80
N LEU A 310 -23.69 35.62 -40.88
CA LEU A 310 -25.04 35.20 -41.24
C LEU A 310 -25.07 33.67 -41.25
N PRO A 311 -25.96 32.99 -40.50
CA PRO A 311 -25.76 31.57 -40.25
C PRO A 311 -26.30 30.74 -41.42
N SER A 312 -25.71 29.56 -41.66
CA SER A 312 -25.77 28.81 -42.93
C SER A 312 -27.15 28.23 -43.34
N TRP A 313 -28.23 28.57 -42.64
CA TRP A 313 -29.60 28.09 -42.89
C TRP A 313 -30.36 28.93 -43.93
N THR A 314 -29.87 30.12 -44.29
CA THR A 314 -30.46 30.97 -45.35
C THR A 314 -30.27 30.44 -46.78
N ALA A 315 -29.51 29.35 -46.97
CA ALA A 315 -29.24 28.77 -48.29
C ALA A 315 -30.19 27.63 -48.71
N LEU A 316 -31.19 27.28 -47.88
CA LEU A 316 -32.17 26.22 -48.16
C LEU A 316 -33.59 26.67 -47.83
N ASN A 317 -34.13 27.59 -48.65
CA ASN A 317 -35.56 27.71 -48.98
C ASN A 317 -35.78 28.91 -49.92
N GLU A 318 -35.36 28.79 -51.18
CA GLU A 318 -35.75 29.73 -52.23
C GLU A 318 -36.57 29.03 -53.32
N THR A 319 -37.85 28.84 -53.04
CA THR A 319 -38.90 28.66 -54.06
C THR A 319 -40.27 28.87 -53.42
N THR A 320 -41.15 29.63 -54.07
CA THR A 320 -42.55 29.95 -53.66
C THR A 320 -42.70 30.71 -52.31
N LEU A 321 -43.41 31.84 -52.19
CA LEU A 321 -44.42 32.50 -53.04
C LEU A 321 -44.42 34.05 -52.86
N ARG A 322 -45.27 34.73 -53.63
CA ARG A 322 -45.32 36.20 -53.77
C ARG A 322 -46.11 36.93 -52.66
N SER A 323 -45.65 38.14 -52.34
CA SER A 323 -46.40 39.40 -52.09
C SER A 323 -47.49 39.46 -51.00
N VAL A 324 -47.39 40.47 -50.11
CA VAL A 324 -48.24 41.69 -50.11
C VAL A 324 -47.75 42.71 -49.06
N ASN A 325 -47.99 44.01 -49.33
CA ASN A 325 -47.61 45.16 -48.49
C ASN A 325 -48.50 45.37 -47.25
N GLY A 326 -47.94 46.00 -46.22
CA GLY A 326 -48.64 46.64 -45.09
C GLY A 326 -47.97 46.32 -43.74
N GLY A 327 -47.73 47.25 -42.81
CA GLY A 327 -48.08 48.68 -42.75
C GLY A 327 -48.54 49.05 -41.34
N GLY A 328 -47.81 49.92 -40.63
CA GLY A 328 -48.08 50.32 -39.23
C GLY A 328 -47.06 49.69 -38.26
N ASN A 329 -46.10 50.39 -37.62
CA ASN A 329 -46.08 51.67 -36.88
C ASN A 329 -46.57 51.53 -35.41
N GLY A 330 -45.67 51.79 -34.45
CA GLY A 330 -46.06 52.02 -33.04
C GLY A 330 -45.13 51.42 -31.98
N ASN A 331 -44.42 52.33 -31.27
CA ASN A 331 -43.79 52.25 -29.94
C ASN A 331 -44.26 51.11 -29.00
N GLY A 332 -43.47 50.61 -28.04
CA GLY A 332 -42.23 51.13 -27.45
C GLY A 332 -42.32 51.18 -25.91
N THR A 333 -41.18 51.38 -25.24
CA THR A 333 -41.00 51.57 -23.78
C THR A 333 -41.21 50.37 -22.83
N SER A 334 -40.07 49.75 -22.54
CA SER A 334 -39.64 49.16 -21.26
C SER A 334 -39.96 49.97 -19.98
N MET A 335 -40.01 49.29 -18.83
CA MET A 335 -39.27 49.55 -17.55
C MET A 335 -39.98 48.72 -16.44
N SER A 336 -39.37 47.70 -15.83
CA SER A 336 -38.33 47.71 -14.77
C SER A 336 -38.90 47.66 -13.34
N SER A 337 -38.41 46.67 -12.58
CA SER A 337 -38.77 46.37 -11.17
C SER A 337 -38.16 47.36 -10.17
N PRO A 338 -38.52 47.24 -8.88
CA PRO A 338 -37.54 47.47 -7.82
C PRO A 338 -37.39 46.28 -6.86
N LEU A 339 -36.15 46.09 -6.37
CA LEU A 339 -35.74 45.10 -5.38
C LEU A 339 -35.85 45.65 -3.95
N THR A 340 -36.02 44.77 -2.95
CA THR A 340 -35.75 45.09 -1.54
C THR A 340 -34.87 44.03 -0.85
N ARG A 341 -33.62 44.44 -0.59
CA ARG A 341 -32.89 44.37 0.69
C ARG A 341 -33.25 43.26 1.71
N VAL A 342 -32.23 42.56 2.23
CA VAL A 342 -31.82 42.56 3.68
C VAL A 342 -30.55 41.71 3.90
N GLN A 343 -29.67 42.16 4.80
CA GLN A 343 -28.50 41.44 5.32
C GLN A 343 -28.80 40.95 6.74
N SER A 344 -28.10 39.89 7.20
CA SER A 344 -27.52 39.64 8.55
C SER A 344 -27.31 38.11 8.75
N PRO A 345 -26.77 37.62 9.88
CA PRO A 345 -25.33 37.57 10.14
C PRO A 345 -24.84 36.13 10.37
N ALA A 346 -23.52 35.94 10.53
CA ALA A 346 -22.94 34.64 10.88
C ALA A 346 -22.56 34.60 12.37
N ASP A 347 -23.04 33.59 13.08
CA ASP A 347 -22.53 33.17 14.39
C ASP A 347 -22.02 31.73 14.31
N SER A 348 -20.94 31.46 15.06
CA SER A 348 -20.17 30.22 14.96
C SER A 348 -20.29 29.37 16.22
N LEU A 349 -20.51 28.07 16.05
CA LEU A 349 -20.47 27.10 17.15
C LEU A 349 -19.81 25.80 16.68
N SER A 350 -18.93 25.26 17.52
CA SER A 350 -18.10 24.10 17.21
C SER A 350 -18.75 22.79 17.63
N SER A 351 -18.57 21.73 16.84
CA SER A 351 -18.82 20.34 17.24
C SER A 351 -17.61 19.46 16.99
N ARG A 352 -17.14 18.75 18.03
CA ARG A 352 -16.02 17.80 17.95
C ARG A 352 -16.51 16.42 17.53
N THR A 353 -15.71 15.70 16.75
CA THR A 353 -15.81 14.23 16.60
C THR A 353 -14.43 13.60 16.71
N ASN A 354 -14.31 12.54 17.52
CA ASN A 354 -13.08 11.78 17.70
C ASN A 354 -12.77 10.92 16.45
N SER A 355 -11.50 10.79 16.11
CA SER A 355 -11.00 9.75 15.18
C SER A 355 -9.79 9.03 15.76
N VAL A 356 -9.77 7.71 15.63
CA VAL A 356 -8.69 6.83 16.11
C VAL A 356 -7.47 6.94 15.17
N VAL A 357 -6.27 7.03 15.73
CA VAL A 357 -5.02 7.23 14.96
C VAL A 357 -4.18 5.96 14.93
N ILE A 358 -3.84 5.49 13.72
CA ILE A 358 -2.82 4.46 13.49
C ILE A 358 -1.50 5.17 13.17
N ASN A 359 -0.49 5.01 14.03
CA ASN A 359 0.82 5.65 13.85
C ASN A 359 1.74 4.83 12.92
N SER A 360 2.29 5.48 11.90
CA SER A 360 3.50 5.01 11.21
C SER A 360 4.55 6.13 11.12
N TYR A 361 5.81 5.76 10.90
CA TYR A 361 6.99 6.60 11.19
C TYR A 361 7.15 7.86 10.30
N ALA A 362 6.36 8.03 9.25
CA ALA A 362 6.43 9.20 8.36
C ALA A 362 5.81 10.48 8.95
N SER A 363 5.03 10.39 10.04
CA SER A 363 4.07 11.43 10.44
C SER A 363 4.49 12.34 11.61
N ARG A 364 5.77 12.39 12.02
CA ARG A 364 6.22 13.20 13.18
C ARG A 364 7.62 13.84 13.02
N ALA A 365 7.70 14.96 12.30
CA ALA A 365 8.90 15.81 12.28
C ALA A 365 8.61 17.30 11.95
N ALA A 366 7.70 17.95 12.69
CA ALA A 366 7.53 19.41 12.63
C ALA A 366 6.90 19.98 13.92
N LYS A 367 7.74 20.57 14.80
CA LYS A 367 7.40 21.71 15.70
C LYS A 367 8.60 22.13 16.59
N ALA A 368 9.25 23.22 16.18
CA ALA A 368 9.89 24.30 16.98
C ALA A 368 10.95 24.00 18.08
N PRO A 369 11.77 24.99 18.51
CA PRO A 369 12.37 26.13 17.78
C PRO A 369 13.91 26.19 17.97
N GLU A 370 14.57 27.26 17.50
CA GLU A 370 16.01 27.56 17.68
C GLU A 370 16.20 28.56 18.86
N THR A 371 17.38 29.04 19.31
CA THR A 371 18.80 29.15 18.85
C THR A 371 19.69 29.22 20.15
N PRO A 372 20.94 29.75 20.25
CA PRO A 372 22.10 29.86 19.33
C PRO A 372 23.48 29.36 19.88
N GLU A 373 24.41 29.12 18.95
CA GLU A 373 25.89 29.33 18.94
C GLU A 373 26.81 29.15 20.18
N THR A 374 27.85 28.30 20.06
CA THR A 374 29.30 28.67 19.98
C THR A 374 30.26 27.44 19.92
N PRO A 375 31.46 27.54 19.28
CA PRO A 375 32.51 26.48 19.22
C PRO A 375 33.85 26.95 19.89
N PRO A 376 35.05 26.31 19.72
CA PRO A 376 35.42 24.92 19.35
C PRO A 376 36.45 24.24 20.32
N SER A 377 36.94 23.05 19.93
CA SER A 377 38.37 22.63 19.96
C SER A 377 38.95 21.60 20.97
N SER A 378 39.58 20.58 20.35
CA SER A 378 40.89 19.97 20.67
C SER A 378 41.09 18.87 21.75
N THR A 379 41.42 17.68 21.25
CA THR A 379 42.46 16.71 21.72
C THR A 379 42.60 16.31 23.20
N ARG A 380 42.44 15.01 23.49
CA ARG A 380 43.54 14.15 24.02
C ARG A 380 43.24 12.65 23.84
N MET A 381 44.26 11.81 23.66
CA MET A 381 44.14 10.34 23.54
C MET A 381 44.69 9.57 24.76
N LYS A 382 44.31 8.28 24.83
CA LYS A 382 44.97 7.11 25.48
C LYS A 382 44.80 6.91 27.01
N PRO A 383 44.96 5.66 27.54
CA PRO A 383 45.11 4.35 26.87
C PRO A 383 44.19 3.19 27.38
N ALA A 384 44.35 2.04 26.69
CA ALA A 384 43.90 0.65 26.92
C ALA A 384 43.93 0.12 28.39
N SER A 385 43.38 -1.04 28.79
CA SER A 385 42.87 -2.30 28.16
C SER A 385 42.03 -3.09 29.22
N PRO A 386 41.50 -4.33 29.05
CA PRO A 386 41.80 -5.38 28.05
C PRO A 386 40.62 -5.88 27.20
N ALA A 387 40.96 -6.63 26.15
CA ALA A 387 40.03 -7.14 25.15
C ALA A 387 39.33 -8.45 25.58
N ILE A 388 38.09 -8.61 25.11
CA ILE A 388 37.45 -9.93 24.98
C ILE A 388 37.14 -10.16 23.49
N SER A 389 37.93 -11.04 22.89
CA SER A 389 37.55 -11.95 21.79
C SER A 389 36.65 -11.40 20.67
N SER A 390 37.20 -10.56 19.78
CA SER A 390 36.54 -10.25 18.50
C SER A 390 36.36 -11.53 17.66
N ALA A 391 35.12 -12.00 17.53
CA ALA A 391 34.78 -13.06 16.58
C ALA A 391 34.98 -12.56 15.14
N LYS A 392 35.94 -13.17 14.46
CA LYS A 392 36.37 -12.84 13.09
C LYS A 392 35.20 -12.99 12.11
N ALA A 393 34.90 -11.93 11.37
CA ALA A 393 33.84 -11.94 10.35
C ALA A 393 34.13 -13.01 9.29
N THR A 394 33.31 -14.05 9.27
CA THR A 394 33.25 -15.09 8.24
C THR A 394 31.80 -15.26 7.82
N SER A 395 31.59 -15.64 6.57
CA SER A 395 30.27 -15.72 5.91
C SER A 395 29.44 -16.90 6.43
N SER A 396 28.93 -16.77 7.65
CA SER A 396 27.95 -17.71 8.21
C SER A 396 26.52 -17.23 7.92
N THR A 397 25.73 -18.09 7.28
CA THR A 397 24.30 -17.86 6.97
C THR A 397 23.42 -17.91 8.23
N THR A 398 24.01 -18.25 9.38
CA THR A 398 23.31 -18.52 10.64
C THR A 398 23.20 -17.26 11.49
N VAL A 399 21.96 -16.82 11.78
CA VAL A 399 21.70 -15.72 12.72
C VAL A 399 22.04 -16.13 14.15
N PRO A 400 22.91 -15.41 14.88
CA PRO A 400 23.17 -15.67 16.29
C PRO A 400 21.89 -15.50 17.12
N ARG A 401 21.62 -16.42 18.04
CA ARG A 401 20.47 -16.35 18.96
C ARG A 401 20.91 -16.60 20.41
N ASN A 402 20.11 -16.14 21.37
CA ASN A 402 20.31 -16.35 22.81
C ASN A 402 19.62 -17.64 23.30
N ARG A 403 19.71 -17.95 24.60
CA ARG A 403 19.11 -19.17 25.18
C ARG A 403 17.58 -19.28 24.98
N LYS A 404 16.87 -18.17 24.78
CA LYS A 404 15.43 -18.13 24.48
C LYS A 404 15.13 -18.22 22.96
N GLY A 405 16.13 -18.52 22.14
CA GLY A 405 16.00 -18.53 20.68
C GLY A 405 15.82 -17.14 20.07
N GLN A 406 16.03 -16.04 20.81
CA GLN A 406 15.88 -14.68 20.29
C GLN A 406 17.16 -14.24 19.57
N ARG A 407 17.03 -13.56 18.42
CA ARG A 407 18.15 -13.00 17.65
C ARG A 407 18.99 -12.04 18.49
N VAL A 408 20.30 -12.30 18.49
CA VAL A 408 21.33 -11.42 19.04
C VAL A 408 22.06 -10.76 17.88
N ASP A 409 21.77 -9.48 17.66
CA ASP A 409 22.54 -8.66 16.72
C ASP A 409 23.95 -8.38 17.26
N ALA A 410 24.94 -8.38 16.36
CA ALA A 410 26.28 -7.86 16.62
C ALA A 410 26.24 -6.41 17.13
N ASP A 411 27.17 -6.08 18.03
CA ASP A 411 27.26 -4.76 18.64
C ASP A 411 27.61 -3.66 17.63
N ILE A 412 27.02 -2.49 17.87
CA ILE A 412 27.20 -1.25 17.13
C ILE A 412 27.54 -0.13 18.11
N PRO A 413 27.95 1.07 17.66
CA PRO A 413 28.17 2.20 18.55
C PRO A 413 26.97 2.45 19.47
N LYS A 414 27.25 2.71 20.76
CA LYS A 414 26.21 3.09 21.72
C LYS A 414 25.53 4.37 21.23
N TYR A 415 24.22 4.49 21.48
CA TYR A 415 23.44 5.65 21.06
C TYR A 415 24.06 6.98 21.52
N ASP A 416 24.48 7.80 20.57
CA ASP A 416 24.91 9.18 20.74
C ASP A 416 23.97 10.07 19.91
N LYS A 417 23.33 11.03 20.56
CA LYS A 417 22.29 11.86 19.93
C LYS A 417 22.89 12.78 18.84
N PRO A 418 23.91 13.62 19.12
CA PRO A 418 24.67 14.35 18.10
C PRO A 418 24.98 13.59 16.82
N GLU A 419 25.53 12.38 16.91
CA GLU A 419 25.91 11.59 15.72
C GLU A 419 24.72 11.00 14.97
N VAL A 420 23.71 10.51 15.70
CA VAL A 420 22.43 10.08 15.10
C VAL A 420 21.75 11.23 14.36
N ASP A 421 21.73 12.43 14.94
CA ASP A 421 21.13 13.62 14.32
C ASP A 421 21.98 14.14 13.15
N ARG A 422 23.32 14.00 13.19
CA ARG A 422 24.21 14.27 12.05
C ARG A 422 23.90 13.36 10.86
N VAL A 423 23.88 12.04 11.06
CA VAL A 423 23.66 11.09 9.96
C VAL A 423 22.22 11.15 9.41
N LYS A 424 21.21 11.41 10.25
CA LYS A 424 19.84 11.68 9.79
C LYS A 424 19.77 12.88 8.85
N LYS A 425 20.50 13.97 9.13
CA LYS A 425 20.55 15.17 8.27
C LYS A 425 21.19 14.88 6.90
N MET A 426 22.06 13.88 6.79
CA MET A 426 22.72 13.49 5.52
C MET A 426 21.77 12.79 4.54
N LYS A 427 20.59 12.32 4.99
CA LYS A 427 19.54 11.66 4.18
C LYS A 427 20.07 10.51 3.29
N MET A 428 21.07 9.79 3.77
CA MET A 428 21.60 8.59 3.11
C MET A 428 20.55 7.46 3.07
N CYS A 429 20.47 6.71 1.97
CA CYS A 429 19.56 5.58 1.87
C CYS A 429 20.08 4.36 2.65
N ASN A 430 19.42 4.02 3.76
CA ASN A 430 19.77 2.85 4.58
C ASN A 430 19.86 1.56 3.76
N VAL A 431 18.92 1.30 2.83
CA VAL A 431 18.89 0.06 2.05
C VAL A 431 20.04 0.01 1.04
N HIS A 432 20.32 1.14 0.36
CA HIS A 432 21.43 1.23 -0.58
C HIS A 432 22.77 0.99 0.12
N TYR A 433 23.11 1.76 1.15
CA TYR A 433 24.44 1.70 1.77
C TYR A 433 24.67 0.50 2.70
N LEU A 434 23.61 -0.18 3.17
CA LEU A 434 23.73 -1.32 4.09
C LEU A 434 23.36 -2.68 3.47
N ARG A 435 22.64 -2.73 2.33
CA ARG A 435 22.36 -3.97 1.59
C ARG A 435 22.86 -3.97 0.14
N ASN A 436 23.23 -2.82 -0.43
CA ASN A 436 23.55 -2.63 -1.86
C ASN A 436 22.40 -2.97 -2.84
N GLU A 437 21.19 -3.17 -2.32
CA GLU A 437 20.03 -3.74 -3.03
C GLU A 437 18.81 -2.80 -2.87
N CYS A 438 18.95 -1.50 -3.18
CA CYS A 438 17.86 -0.54 -3.05
C CYS A 438 16.83 -0.71 -4.20
N PRO A 439 15.58 -1.11 -3.94
CA PRO A 439 14.62 -1.45 -4.98
C PRO A 439 14.10 -0.24 -5.77
N TYR A 440 14.32 0.97 -5.26
CA TYR A 440 13.85 2.22 -5.88
C TYR A 440 14.82 2.81 -6.90
N GLY A 441 16.08 2.37 -6.94
CA GLY A 441 17.11 2.92 -7.84
C GLY A 441 17.16 4.45 -7.79
N ASP A 442 17.15 5.10 -8.95
CA ASP A 442 17.19 6.56 -9.08
C ASP A 442 15.89 7.26 -8.61
N LYS A 443 14.81 6.52 -8.36
CA LYS A 443 13.54 7.03 -7.80
C LYS A 443 13.54 7.06 -6.27
N CYS A 444 14.67 6.77 -5.61
CA CYS A 444 14.74 6.82 -4.16
C CYS A 444 14.71 8.26 -3.62
N THR A 445 13.91 8.51 -2.59
CA THR A 445 13.84 9.81 -1.89
C THR A 445 15.05 10.11 -1.00
N HIS A 446 15.98 9.15 -0.91
CA HIS A 446 17.21 9.23 -0.12
C HIS A 446 18.42 9.16 -1.04
N LYS A 447 19.53 9.77 -0.61
CA LYS A 447 20.75 9.89 -1.41
C LYS A 447 21.43 8.53 -1.63
N HIS A 448 21.90 8.31 -2.86
CA HIS A 448 22.75 7.19 -3.30
C HIS A 448 24.14 7.65 -3.79
N ASP A 449 24.30 8.95 -4.06
CA ASP A 449 25.47 9.60 -4.64
C ASP A 449 26.59 9.91 -3.62
N TYR A 450 26.25 9.96 -2.34
CA TYR A 450 27.22 10.19 -1.27
C TYR A 450 28.23 9.04 -1.15
N LYS A 451 29.50 9.37 -0.84
CA LYS A 451 30.58 8.41 -0.60
C LYS A 451 30.90 8.38 0.90
N PRO A 452 30.16 7.61 1.72
CA PRO A 452 30.38 7.55 3.14
C PRO A 452 31.72 6.92 3.48
N ASN A 453 32.37 7.45 4.51
CA ASN A 453 33.49 6.74 5.14
C ASN A 453 32.94 5.64 6.06
N LYS A 454 33.85 4.82 6.63
CA LYS A 454 33.47 3.72 7.53
C LYS A 454 32.69 4.20 8.78
N TYR A 455 33.00 5.38 9.30
CA TYR A 455 32.35 5.94 10.49
C TYR A 455 30.89 6.32 10.19
N ASP A 456 30.61 6.92 9.04
CA ASP A 456 29.25 7.21 8.58
C ASP A 456 28.42 5.93 8.38
N ILE A 457 29.02 4.87 7.82
CA ILE A 457 28.36 3.56 7.68
C ILE A 457 28.00 2.95 9.05
N GLU A 458 28.89 2.99 10.05
CA GLU A 458 28.56 2.47 11.38
C GLU A 458 27.41 3.25 12.04
N TRP A 459 27.40 4.58 11.93
CA TRP A 459 26.30 5.40 12.44
C TRP A 459 24.99 5.23 11.64
N LEU A 460 25.07 4.96 10.34
CA LEU A 460 23.90 4.64 9.51
C LEU A 460 23.25 3.31 9.97
N LYS A 461 24.05 2.31 10.40
CA LYS A 461 23.51 1.10 11.04
C LYS A 461 22.76 1.42 12.33
N VAL A 462 23.26 2.34 13.16
CA VAL A 462 22.56 2.79 14.37
C VAL A 462 21.22 3.43 13.99
N VAL A 463 21.20 4.35 13.01
CA VAL A 463 19.98 5.01 12.52
C VAL A 463 18.97 3.99 11.96
N ALA A 464 19.42 3.05 11.11
CA ALA A 464 18.56 1.99 10.56
C ALA A 464 17.97 1.09 11.66
N ARG A 465 18.77 0.77 12.69
CA ARG A 465 18.34 -0.02 13.85
C ARG A 465 17.50 0.75 14.88
N MET A 466 17.24 2.05 14.70
CA MET A 466 16.22 2.75 15.49
C MET A 466 14.79 2.39 15.07
N ALA A 467 14.59 1.87 13.85
CA ALA A 467 13.31 1.31 13.42
C ALA A 467 13.21 -0.16 13.84
N ALA A 468 12.14 -0.54 14.52
CA ALA A 468 11.90 -1.91 14.95
C ALA A 468 11.64 -2.82 13.73
N CYS A 469 12.30 -3.98 13.68
CA CYS A 469 12.05 -5.01 12.68
C CYS A 469 10.63 -5.58 12.84
N ARG A 470 9.90 -5.77 11.73
CA ARG A 470 8.55 -6.37 11.74
C ARG A 470 8.52 -7.77 12.36
N PHE A 471 9.57 -8.56 12.18
CA PHE A 471 9.71 -9.90 12.76
C PHE A 471 10.36 -9.89 14.15
N GLY A 472 10.66 -8.70 14.70
CA GLY A 472 11.23 -8.50 16.02
C GLY A 472 12.44 -9.40 16.31
N ALA A 473 12.50 -9.90 17.54
CA ALA A 473 13.56 -10.80 17.98
C ALA A 473 13.53 -12.21 17.32
N ALA A 474 12.53 -12.53 16.50
CA ALA A 474 12.45 -13.81 15.79
C ALA A 474 13.11 -13.81 14.40
N CYS A 475 13.52 -12.65 13.88
CA CYS A 475 13.94 -12.46 12.48
C CYS A 475 15.15 -13.30 12.01
N ASP A 476 14.96 -14.15 11.00
CA ASP A 476 15.99 -14.99 10.39
C ASP A 476 16.84 -14.33 9.28
N ASP A 477 16.51 -13.12 8.82
CA ASP A 477 17.27 -12.46 7.74
C ASP A 477 18.64 -11.96 8.24
N ALA A 478 19.71 -12.70 7.95
CA ALA A 478 21.08 -12.34 8.29
C ALA A 478 21.53 -10.97 7.72
N LYS A 479 20.92 -10.49 6.62
CA LYS A 479 21.14 -9.15 6.04
C LYS A 479 20.18 -8.08 6.59
N CYS A 480 19.33 -8.37 7.58
CA CYS A 480 18.38 -7.38 8.11
C CYS A 480 19.09 -6.20 8.79
N ILE A 481 18.72 -4.99 8.38
CA ILE A 481 19.31 -3.71 8.82
C ILE A 481 18.50 -3.01 9.92
N TYR A 482 17.29 -3.51 10.22
CA TYR A 482 16.40 -2.96 11.24
C TYR A 482 16.76 -3.49 12.63
N GLY A 483 16.22 -2.87 13.68
CA GLY A 483 16.52 -3.22 15.06
C GLY A 483 15.74 -4.43 15.54
N HIS A 484 16.44 -5.45 16.05
CA HIS A 484 15.83 -6.61 16.70
C HIS A 484 15.83 -6.52 18.23
N ARG A 485 16.48 -5.49 18.79
CA ARG A 485 16.40 -5.09 20.21
C ARG A 485 16.33 -3.57 20.34
N CYS A 486 15.68 -3.07 21.38
CA CYS A 486 15.81 -1.65 21.75
C CYS A 486 17.24 -1.40 22.26
N GLN A 487 17.89 -0.34 21.74
CA GLN A 487 19.27 0.04 22.08
C GLN A 487 19.37 1.44 22.70
N ALA A 488 18.21 2.06 22.97
CA ALA A 488 18.14 3.31 23.68
C ALA A 488 18.54 3.09 25.15
N PRO A 489 19.28 4.01 25.80
CA PRO A 489 19.66 3.89 27.22
C PRO A 489 18.45 3.65 28.13
N GLU A 490 18.68 3.01 29.28
CA GLU A 490 17.68 2.97 30.37
C GLU A 490 17.40 4.39 30.92
N ARG A 491 16.18 4.62 31.44
CA ARG A 491 15.89 5.83 32.22
C ARG A 491 16.65 5.79 33.54
N MET A 492 17.22 6.94 33.95
CA MET A 492 17.94 7.06 35.23
C MET A 492 17.00 6.94 36.45
N ASP A 493 15.73 7.34 36.32
CA ASP A 493 14.74 7.30 37.39
C ASP A 493 13.94 5.97 37.34
N LYS A 494 14.28 5.06 38.24
CA LYS A 494 13.64 3.73 38.37
C LYS A 494 12.31 3.76 39.14
N SER A 495 11.89 4.90 39.70
CA SER A 495 10.67 4.97 40.51
C SER A 495 9.36 5.03 39.70
N LYS A 496 9.45 5.32 38.38
CA LYS A 496 8.29 5.58 37.51
C LYS A 496 7.84 4.41 36.64
N PHE A 497 8.42 3.21 36.79
CA PHE A 497 8.16 2.06 35.91
C PHE A 497 6.70 1.56 35.87
N THR A 498 5.85 1.92 36.82
CA THR A 498 4.55 1.26 37.06
C THR A 498 3.47 1.54 36.00
N LYS A 499 3.69 2.46 35.04
CA LYS A 499 2.70 2.81 34.00
C LYS A 499 3.18 2.66 32.54
N ASP A 500 4.46 2.39 32.29
CA ASP A 500 5.06 2.45 30.94
C ASP A 500 4.96 1.12 30.14
N GLY A 501 4.08 0.21 30.55
CA GLY A 501 3.82 -1.05 29.83
C GLY A 501 5.04 -1.98 29.70
N GLY A 502 6.02 -1.89 30.62
CA GLY A 502 7.23 -2.72 30.62
C GLY A 502 8.42 -2.18 29.82
N LYS A 503 8.32 -1.00 29.20
CA LYS A 503 9.42 -0.39 28.42
C LYS A 503 10.39 0.39 29.32
N THR A 504 11.65 -0.04 29.42
CA THR A 504 12.65 0.53 30.35
C THR A 504 13.51 1.68 29.80
N CYS A 505 13.44 1.96 28.49
CA CYS A 505 14.34 2.91 27.85
C CYS A 505 13.92 4.39 28.00
N ILE A 506 14.83 5.31 27.68
CA ILE A 506 14.62 6.78 27.70
C ILE A 506 13.39 7.27 26.93
N PHE A 507 12.89 6.49 25.96
CA PHE A 507 11.68 6.84 25.20
C PHE A 507 10.38 6.37 25.88
N GLY A 508 10.44 5.40 26.81
CA GLY A 508 9.26 4.90 27.56
C GLY A 508 8.14 4.43 26.64
N THR A 509 6.90 4.83 26.92
CA THR A 509 5.70 4.52 26.11
C THR A 509 5.87 4.85 24.63
N GLU A 510 6.46 6.01 24.30
CA GLU A 510 6.72 6.50 22.93
C GLU A 510 7.80 5.70 22.17
N CYS A 511 8.48 4.73 22.81
CA CYS A 511 9.42 3.87 22.12
C CYS A 511 8.72 3.00 21.08
N VAL A 512 9.22 3.00 19.84
CA VAL A 512 8.68 2.19 18.72
C VAL A 512 8.89 0.68 18.90
N PHE A 513 9.72 0.26 19.85
CA PHE A 513 9.94 -1.14 20.18
C PHE A 513 8.84 -1.65 21.14
N PRO A 514 8.32 -2.87 20.95
CA PRO A 514 7.43 -3.50 21.92
C PRO A 514 8.19 -3.80 23.25
N PRO A 515 7.47 -4.02 24.36
CA PRO A 515 8.07 -4.32 25.66
C PRO A 515 9.06 -5.50 25.59
N GLU A 516 8.69 -6.57 24.87
CA GLU A 516 9.48 -7.82 24.74
C GLU A 516 10.88 -7.65 24.15
N MET A 517 11.13 -6.53 23.45
CA MET A 517 12.42 -6.21 22.81
C MET A 517 13.31 -5.30 23.67
N HIS A 518 12.92 -5.04 24.94
CA HIS A 518 13.73 -4.38 25.95
C HIS A 518 14.37 -5.40 26.88
N ASN A 519 15.54 -5.07 27.46
CA ASN A 519 16.27 -5.91 28.43
C ASN A 519 16.54 -7.36 27.95
N MET A 520 16.66 -7.57 26.64
CA MET A 520 16.91 -8.90 26.08
C MET A 520 18.32 -9.40 26.39
N ASP A 521 18.40 -10.70 26.70
CA ASP A 521 19.68 -11.40 26.84
C ASP A 521 20.46 -11.35 25.51
N CYS A 522 21.66 -10.78 25.55
CA CYS A 522 22.56 -10.65 24.42
C CYS A 522 23.69 -11.70 24.42
N VAL A 523 23.62 -12.71 25.31
CA VAL A 523 24.58 -13.83 25.31
C VAL A 523 24.19 -14.84 24.23
N VAL A 524 25.05 -14.96 23.21
CA VAL A 524 24.91 -15.96 22.14
C VAL A 524 25.23 -17.36 22.69
N VAL A 525 24.38 -18.34 22.41
CA VAL A 525 24.64 -19.76 22.73
C VAL A 525 24.84 -20.58 21.45
N ARG A 526 25.66 -21.65 21.53
CA ARG A 526 25.98 -22.51 20.39
C ARG A 526 24.93 -23.58 20.10
N THR A 527 24.06 -23.88 21.06
CA THR A 527 22.97 -24.86 20.95
C THR A 527 21.73 -24.33 21.64
N PHE A 528 20.59 -24.45 20.95
CA PHE A 528 19.27 -24.17 21.49
C PHE A 528 18.64 -25.51 21.86
N LYS A 529 18.14 -25.65 23.10
CA LYS A 529 17.18 -26.72 23.39
C LYS A 529 15.84 -26.28 22.83
N VAL A 530 15.35 -27.04 21.86
CA VAL A 530 13.94 -27.08 21.45
C VAL A 530 13.16 -27.82 22.54
#